data_AF-A0A930EM36-F1
#
_entry.id   AF-A0A930EM36-F1
#
_cell.length_a   1.000
_cell.length_b   1.000
_cell.length_c   1.000
_cell.angle_alpha   90.00
_cell.angle_beta   90.00
_cell.angle_gamma   90.00
#
_symmetry.space_group_name_H-M   'P 1'
#
loop_
_entity.id
_entity.type
_entity.pdbx_description
1 polymer ?
#
loop_
_entity_poly.entity_id
_entity_poly.type
_entity_poly.pdbx_seq_one_letter_code
_entity_poly.pdbx_strand_id
1 'polypeptide(L)'
;MSLRNIAIERNLFDKANERSVHNGRVPRLGGLMFIPVLIFSVSFLSLLSSSSLSSYIGWLGDWHLPSSWFALQAGLLIVMIVGFRDDMIGMRYSYKFVGQLLAALILMLLGKSYGLLSLFGVVHTSNFGVWIDYVQVILDLLFVLTLINAFNLIDG
;
A
#
# COMPACT_ATOMS: atom_id res chain seq x y z
N MET A 1 -37.89 13.65 -11.93
CA MET A 1 -37.77 12.21 -12.32
C MET A 1 -36.97 11.53 -11.22
N SER A 2 -37.58 10.66 -10.40
CA SER A 2 -36.91 10.09 -9.23
C SER A 2 -36.00 8.92 -9.62
N LEU A 3 -34.89 8.75 -8.91
CA LEU A 3 -33.90 7.66 -9.10
C LEU A 3 -34.55 6.27 -9.13
N ARG A 4 -35.67 6.11 -8.41
CA ARG A 4 -36.48 4.89 -8.39
C ARG A 4 -37.00 4.50 -9.79
N ASN A 5 -37.41 5.49 -10.60
CA ASN A 5 -37.95 5.19 -11.93
C ASN A 5 -36.84 4.72 -12.89
N ILE A 6 -35.63 5.26 -12.76
CA ILE A 6 -34.46 4.87 -13.58
C ILE A 6 -34.02 3.43 -13.26
N ALA A 7 -34.05 3.03 -11.99
CA ALA A 7 -33.67 1.67 -11.57
C ALA A 7 -34.63 0.59 -12.10
N ILE A 8 -35.93 0.90 -12.14
CA ILE A 8 -36.97 0.00 -12.68
C ILE A 8 -36.85 -0.11 -14.20
N GLU A 9 -36.66 1.02 -14.90
CA GLU A 9 -36.58 1.06 -16.36
C GLU A 9 -35.30 0.41 -16.91
N ARG A 10 -34.22 0.38 -16.11
CA ARG A 10 -32.92 -0.24 -16.46
C ARG A 10 -32.75 -1.67 -15.94
N ASN A 11 -33.75 -2.23 -15.27
CA ASN A 11 -33.76 -3.63 -14.78
C ASN A 11 -32.51 -3.99 -13.94
N LEU A 12 -32.04 -3.05 -13.12
CA LEU A 12 -30.83 -3.15 -12.30
C LEU A 12 -31.09 -3.87 -10.97
N PHE A 13 -31.71 -5.05 -11.01
CA PHE A 13 -31.94 -5.87 -9.82
C PHE A 13 -31.15 -7.18 -9.91
N ASP A 14 -30.19 -7.35 -8.99
CA ASP A 14 -29.39 -8.58 -8.88
C ASP A 14 -30.29 -9.73 -8.39
N LYS A 15 -30.15 -10.92 -8.98
CA LYS A 15 -30.84 -12.15 -8.54
C LYS A 15 -30.28 -12.61 -7.20
N ALA A 16 -31.15 -12.71 -6.19
CA ALA A 16 -30.81 -13.29 -4.89
C ALA A 16 -30.51 -14.80 -5.01
N ASN A 17 -29.44 -15.26 -4.36
CA ASN A 17 -29.06 -16.67 -4.30
C ASN A 17 -29.04 -17.16 -2.84
N GLU A 18 -29.48 -18.40 -2.62
CA GLU A 18 -29.99 -18.94 -1.33
C GLU A 18 -28.91 -19.39 -0.32
N ARG A 19 -27.71 -18.79 -0.32
CA ARG A 19 -26.62 -19.14 0.62
C ARG A 19 -25.95 -17.96 1.32
N SER A 20 -26.61 -16.80 1.43
CA SER A 20 -26.07 -15.67 2.20
C SER A 20 -27.05 -15.18 3.27
N VAL A 21 -26.58 -15.10 4.52
CA VAL A 21 -27.27 -14.42 5.65
C VAL A 21 -27.14 -12.89 5.53
N HIS A 22 -26.50 -12.40 4.46
CA HIS A 22 -26.33 -10.98 4.15
C HIS A 22 -26.84 -10.73 2.73
N ASN A 23 -27.81 -9.81 2.59
CA ASN A 23 -28.36 -9.34 1.32
C ASN A 23 -27.58 -8.10 0.82
N GLY A 24 -26.28 -8.26 0.54
CA GLY A 24 -25.49 -7.18 -0.06
C GLY A 24 -24.02 -7.54 -0.21
N ARG A 25 -23.45 -7.29 -1.40
CA ARG A 25 -21.99 -7.23 -1.59
C ARG A 25 -21.47 -6.09 -0.71
N VAL A 26 -20.74 -6.40 0.35
CA VAL A 26 -20.10 -5.36 1.17
C VAL A 26 -18.90 -4.85 0.37
N PRO A 27 -18.86 -3.56 -0.02
CA PRO A 27 -17.74 -3.04 -0.79
C PRO A 27 -16.48 -3.08 0.07
N ARG A 28 -15.39 -3.71 -0.42
CA ARG A 28 -14.04 -3.67 0.20
C ARG A 28 -13.38 -2.27 0.10
N LEU A 29 -14.18 -1.23 -0.12
CA LEU A 29 -13.75 0.16 -0.32
C LEU A 29 -13.12 0.78 0.94
N GLY A 30 -13.33 0.20 2.13
CA GLY A 30 -12.73 0.69 3.37
C GLY A 30 -11.20 0.69 3.33
N GLY A 31 -10.58 -0.38 2.83
CA GLY A 31 -9.12 -0.46 2.68
C GLY A 31 -8.58 0.50 1.63
N LEU A 32 -9.31 0.68 0.53
CA LEU A 32 -8.97 1.63 -0.54
C LEU A 32 -9.01 3.09 -0.06
N MET A 33 -9.96 3.45 0.80
CA MET A 33 -10.02 4.81 1.37
C MET A 33 -9.02 5.03 2.49
N PHE A 34 -8.59 3.97 3.17
CA PHE A 34 -7.64 4.07 4.28
C PHE A 34 -6.24 4.54 3.84
N ILE A 35 -5.70 3.98 2.76
CA ILE A 35 -4.35 4.33 2.26
C ILE A 35 -4.20 5.83 1.93
N PRO A 36 -5.07 6.46 1.10
CA PRO A 36 -4.92 7.88 0.78
C PRO A 36 -5.14 8.77 1.99
N VAL A 37 -6.05 8.39 2.92
CA VAL A 37 -6.24 9.13 4.17
C VAL A 37 -4.99 9.04 5.04
N LEU A 38 -4.39 7.87 5.19
CA LEU A 38 -3.15 7.69 5.96
C LEU A 38 -2.00 8.50 5.37
N ILE A 39 -1.81 8.42 4.05
CA ILE A 39 -0.79 9.21 3.34
C ILE A 39 -1.01 10.70 3.56
N PHE A 40 -2.26 11.16 3.40
CA PHE A 40 -2.61 12.56 3.62
C PHE A 40 -2.36 13.00 5.07
N SER A 41 -2.85 12.26 6.07
CA SER A 41 -2.70 12.60 7.49
C SER A 41 -1.24 12.71 7.90
N VAL A 42 -0.40 11.73 7.52
CA VAL A 42 1.03 11.75 7.89
C VAL A 42 1.78 12.87 7.15
N SER A 43 1.49 13.09 5.87
CA SER A 43 2.10 14.17 5.09
C SER A 43 1.68 15.55 5.60
N PHE A 44 0.42 15.70 5.97
CA PHE A 44 -0.12 16.92 6.55
C PHE A 44 0.54 17.22 7.90
N LEU A 45 0.73 16.22 8.75
CA LEU A 45 1.43 16.39 10.02
C LEU A 45 2.89 16.83 9.82
N SER A 46 3.58 16.26 8.82
CA SER A 46 4.95 16.67 8.46
C SER A 46 5.04 18.08 7.87
N LEU A 47 4.00 18.52 7.17
CA LEU A 47 3.92 19.89 6.68
C LEU A 47 3.70 20.88 7.83
N LEU A 48 2.82 20.52 8.78
CA LEU A 48 2.57 21.31 9.98
C LEU A 48 3.82 21.41 10.86
N SER A 49 4.58 20.32 11.02
CA SER A 49 5.84 20.35 11.78
C SER A 49 6.89 21.26 11.17
N SER A 50 6.91 21.38 9.84
CA SER A 50 7.83 22.27 9.11
C SER A 50 7.36 23.73 9.06
N SER A 51 6.16 24.02 9.56
CA SER A 51 5.57 25.37 9.53
C SER A 51 5.85 26.17 10.81
N SER A 52 5.62 27.48 10.77
CA SER A 52 5.71 28.34 11.96
C SER A 52 4.72 27.96 13.07
N LEU A 53 3.65 27.21 12.74
CA LEU A 53 2.70 26.69 13.73
C LEU A 53 3.33 25.71 14.72
N SER A 54 4.42 25.02 14.33
CA SER A 54 5.13 24.08 15.21
C SER A 54 5.62 24.74 16.50
N SER A 55 5.96 26.03 16.45
CA SER A 55 6.40 26.80 17.63
C SER A 55 5.31 26.98 18.70
N TYR A 56 4.03 26.90 18.31
CA TYR A 56 2.89 26.98 19.22
C TYR A 56 2.49 25.60 19.78
N ILE A 57 2.97 24.51 19.16
CA ILE A 57 2.65 23.13 19.53
C ILE A 57 3.97 22.39 19.76
N GLY A 58 4.49 22.43 20.98
CA GLY A 58 5.85 21.99 21.31
C GLY A 58 6.22 20.57 20.83
N TRP A 59 5.29 19.62 20.85
CA TRP A 59 5.55 18.25 20.37
C TRP A 59 5.59 18.12 18.84
N LEU A 60 5.03 19.10 18.12
CA LEU A 60 4.93 19.07 16.66
C LEU A 60 6.25 19.44 16.00
N GLY A 61 7.07 20.31 16.63
CA GLY A 61 8.37 20.74 16.09
C GLY A 61 9.40 19.62 15.96
N ASP A 62 9.30 18.59 16.79
CA ASP A 62 10.21 17.43 16.76
C ASP A 62 9.79 16.37 15.72
N TRP A 63 8.60 16.50 15.14
CA TRP A 63 8.08 15.56 14.15
C TRP A 63 8.79 15.73 12.81
N HIS A 64 9.61 14.75 12.43
CA HIS A 64 10.30 14.72 11.16
C HIS A 64 10.11 13.35 10.50
N LEU A 65 9.81 13.36 9.19
CA LEU A 65 9.74 12.14 8.40
C LEU A 65 11.08 11.93 7.69
N PRO A 66 11.63 10.71 7.70
CA PRO A 66 12.80 10.40 6.89
C PRO A 66 12.43 10.48 5.41
N SER A 67 13.39 10.83 4.55
CA SER A 67 13.18 10.93 3.09
C SER A 67 12.65 9.63 2.47
N SER A 68 13.00 8.48 3.04
CA SER A 68 12.49 7.16 2.65
C SER A 68 10.97 7.02 2.78
N TRP A 69 10.32 7.89 3.56
CA TRP A 69 8.87 7.90 3.71
C TRP A 69 8.15 8.21 2.39
N PHE A 70 8.71 9.09 1.55
CA PHE A 70 8.13 9.40 0.24
C PHE A 70 8.18 8.20 -0.71
N ALA A 71 9.24 7.40 -0.65
CA ALA A 71 9.35 6.15 -1.41
C ALA A 71 8.28 5.13 -0.98
N LEU A 72 8.01 5.05 0.33
CA LEU A 72 6.95 4.22 0.89
C LEU A 72 5.57 4.66 0.42
N GLN A 73 5.27 5.96 0.46
CA GLN A 73 4.01 6.49 -0.07
C GLN A 73 3.81 6.15 -1.55
N ALA A 74 4.85 6.35 -2.36
CA ALA A 74 4.80 6.05 -3.79
C ALA A 74 4.53 4.55 -4.05
N GLY A 75 5.21 3.66 -3.33
CA GLY A 75 4.97 2.22 -3.40
C GLY A 75 3.54 1.84 -2.99
N LEU A 76 3.04 2.39 -1.89
CA LEU A 76 1.66 2.16 -1.42
C LEU A 76 0.62 2.63 -2.43
N LEU A 77 0.80 3.81 -3.04
CA LEU A 77 -0.11 4.33 -4.06
C LEU A 77 -0.16 3.41 -5.30
N ILE A 78 0.99 2.89 -5.73
CA ILE A 78 1.03 1.96 -6.88
C ILE A 78 0.28 0.67 -6.55
N VAL A 79 0.55 0.05 -5.39
CA VAL A 79 -0.14 -1.17 -4.96
C VAL A 79 -1.65 -0.92 -4.83
N MET A 80 -2.04 0.23 -4.29
CA MET A 80 -3.45 0.65 -4.18
C MET A 80 -4.10 0.78 -5.56
N ILE A 81 -3.47 1.46 -6.53
CA ILE A 81 -4.01 1.63 -7.88
C ILE A 81 -4.14 0.28 -8.57
N VAL A 82 -3.15 -0.59 -8.43
CA VAL A 82 -3.17 -1.94 -8.99
C VAL A 82 -4.30 -2.77 -8.38
N GLY A 83 -4.46 -2.75 -7.06
CA GLY A 83 -5.55 -3.43 -6.36
C GLY A 83 -6.92 -2.89 -6.77
N PHE A 84 -7.08 -1.56 -6.80
CA PHE A 84 -8.31 -0.91 -7.22
C PHE A 84 -8.71 -1.28 -8.65
N ARG A 85 -7.74 -1.24 -9.57
CA ARG A 85 -7.98 -1.59 -10.98
C ARG A 85 -8.34 -3.07 -11.15
N ASP A 86 -7.71 -3.95 -10.37
CA ASP A 86 -8.01 -5.37 -10.34
C ASP A 86 -9.44 -5.64 -9.83
N ASP A 87 -9.84 -4.98 -8.75
CA ASP A 87 -11.20 -5.09 -8.19
C ASP A 87 -12.29 -4.62 -9.16
N MET A 88 -12.00 -3.60 -9.97
CA MET A 88 -12.98 -3.03 -10.91
C MET A 88 -13.17 -3.83 -12.20
N ILE A 89 -12.07 -4.30 -12.80
CA ILE A 89 -12.07 -4.82 -14.18
C ILE A 89 -11.55 -6.26 -14.26
N GLY A 90 -10.89 -6.75 -13.21
CA GLY A 90 -10.16 -8.01 -13.22
C GLY A 90 -8.91 -7.89 -14.10
N MET A 91 -7.72 -7.92 -13.48
CA MET A 91 -6.45 -7.86 -14.19
C MET A 91 -5.87 -9.25 -14.38
N ARG A 92 -5.13 -9.44 -15.50
CA ARG A 92 -4.27 -10.62 -15.62
C ARG A 92 -3.16 -10.54 -14.58
N TYR A 93 -2.82 -11.68 -14.00
CA TYR A 93 -1.76 -11.81 -12.99
C TYR A 93 -0.45 -11.11 -13.39
N SER A 94 -0.03 -11.21 -14.66
CA SER A 94 1.20 -10.57 -15.15
C SER A 94 1.20 -9.04 -14.97
N TYR A 95 0.08 -8.36 -15.24
CA TYR A 95 0.00 -6.90 -15.08
C TYR A 95 -0.02 -6.50 -13.61
N LYS A 96 -0.67 -7.31 -12.76
CA LYS A 96 -0.68 -7.13 -11.32
C LYS A 96 0.74 -7.24 -10.75
N PHE A 97 1.45 -8.30 -11.15
CA PHE A 97 2.82 -8.54 -10.73
C PHE A 97 3.78 -7.42 -11.18
N VAL A 98 3.66 -6.92 -12.41
CA VAL A 98 4.48 -5.79 -12.88
C VAL A 98 4.26 -4.55 -12.02
N GLY A 99 3.02 -4.23 -11.65
CA GLY A 99 2.73 -3.11 -10.77
C GLY A 99 3.31 -3.29 -9.36
N GLN A 100 3.19 -4.49 -8.79
CA GLN A 100 3.78 -4.83 -7.49
C GLN A 100 5.31 -4.78 -7.52
N LEU A 101 5.93 -5.24 -8.60
CA LEU A 101 7.37 -5.17 -8.82
C LEU A 101 7.86 -3.72 -8.90
N LEU A 102 7.17 -2.85 -9.63
CA LEU A 102 7.50 -1.43 -9.70
C LEU A 102 7.39 -0.76 -8.33
N ALA A 103 6.34 -1.07 -7.56
CA ALA A 103 6.18 -0.56 -6.20
C ALA A 103 7.32 -0.99 -5.28
N ALA A 104 7.70 -2.27 -5.33
CA ALA A 104 8.79 -2.82 -4.52
C ALA A 104 10.15 -2.19 -4.91
N LEU A 105 10.42 -2.03 -6.21
CA LEU A 105 11.64 -1.37 -6.69
C LEU A 105 11.72 0.09 -6.25
N ILE A 106 10.63 0.84 -6.33
CA ILE A 106 10.59 2.24 -5.85
C ILE A 106 10.89 2.30 -4.35
N LEU A 107 10.24 1.44 -3.56
CA LEU A 107 10.47 1.36 -2.12
C LEU A 107 11.95 1.04 -1.81
N MET A 108 12.58 0.18 -2.59
CA MET A 108 13.96 -0.26 -2.32
C MET A 108 15.05 0.66 -2.85
N LEU A 109 14.82 1.29 -4.01
CA LEU A 109 15.81 2.17 -4.65
C LEU A 109 15.77 3.58 -4.06
N LEU A 110 14.57 4.08 -3.74
CA LEU A 110 14.37 5.41 -3.16
C LEU A 110 14.19 5.37 -1.65
N GLY A 111 13.74 4.23 -1.11
CA GLY A 111 13.77 3.98 0.32
C GLY A 111 15.10 3.38 0.74
N LYS A 112 15.33 3.36 2.05
CA LYS A 112 16.53 2.73 2.61
C LYS A 112 16.27 1.22 2.65
N SER A 113 17.20 0.40 2.14
CA SER A 113 17.13 -1.06 2.33
C SER A 113 17.08 -1.35 3.82
N TYR A 114 16.07 -2.12 4.23
CA TYR A 114 15.80 -2.44 5.64
C TYR A 114 16.65 -3.62 6.12
N GLY A 115 17.29 -4.33 5.19
CA GLY A 115 18.21 -5.42 5.46
C GLY A 115 17.54 -6.56 6.21
N LEU A 116 16.83 -7.42 5.48
CA LEU A 116 16.19 -8.61 6.05
C LEU A 116 17.15 -9.41 6.93
N LEU A 117 18.38 -9.59 6.46
CA LEU A 117 19.41 -10.32 7.16
C LEU A 117 19.80 -9.62 8.48
N SER A 118 19.75 -8.28 8.54
CA SER A 118 19.90 -7.51 9.77
C SER A 118 18.72 -7.73 10.72
N LEU A 119 17.47 -7.75 10.21
CA LEU A 119 16.27 -8.05 11.00
C LEU A 119 16.32 -9.44 11.65
N PHE A 120 16.89 -10.43 10.96
CA PHE A 120 17.11 -11.77 11.51
C PHE A 120 18.41 -11.92 12.32
N GLY A 121 19.10 -10.82 12.61
CA GLY A 121 20.32 -10.79 13.43
C GLY A 121 21.57 -11.36 12.75
N VAL A 122 21.48 -11.69 11.45
CA VAL A 122 22.55 -12.33 10.66
C VAL A 122 23.69 -11.34 10.34
N VAL A 123 23.39 -10.04 10.22
CA VAL A 123 24.39 -9.01 9.86
C VAL A 123 24.79 -8.17 11.08
N HIS A 124 25.53 -8.78 12.02
CA HIS A 124 26.15 -8.05 13.14
C HIS A 124 27.64 -7.74 12.93
N THR A 125 28.22 -8.04 11.76
CA THR A 125 29.61 -7.67 11.47
C THR A 125 29.73 -7.00 10.11
N SER A 126 30.31 -5.81 10.10
CA SER A 126 30.52 -4.92 8.95
C SER A 126 31.51 -5.44 7.90
N ASN A 127 31.79 -6.75 7.86
CA ASN A 127 32.93 -7.34 7.14
C ASN A 127 32.56 -8.48 6.18
N PHE A 128 31.27 -8.71 5.89
CA PHE A 128 30.85 -9.81 5.00
C PHE A 128 31.08 -9.55 3.50
N GLY A 129 31.56 -8.35 3.13
CA GLY A 129 31.92 -8.00 1.74
C GLY A 129 30.72 -7.74 0.84
N VAL A 130 30.96 -7.09 -0.31
CA VAL A 130 29.94 -6.57 -1.25
C VAL A 130 28.92 -7.63 -1.71
N TRP A 131 29.29 -8.92 -1.69
CA TRP A 131 28.39 -10.02 -2.06
C TRP A 131 27.18 -10.18 -1.14
N ILE A 132 27.34 -9.96 0.17
CA ILE A 132 26.23 -10.08 1.12
C ILE A 132 25.17 -9.00 0.84
N ASP A 133 25.61 -7.80 0.45
CA ASP A 133 24.73 -6.66 0.18
C ASP A 133 23.86 -6.93 -1.05
N TYR A 134 24.42 -7.51 -2.10
CA TYR A 134 23.63 -7.91 -3.28
C TYR A 134 22.60 -8.99 -2.96
N VAL A 135 22.98 -10.00 -2.18
CA VAL A 135 22.05 -11.06 -1.74
C VAL A 135 20.94 -10.47 -0.87
N GLN A 136 21.29 -9.56 0.04
CA GLN A 136 20.34 -8.87 0.91
C GLN A 136 19.31 -8.09 0.11
N VAL A 137 19.74 -7.32 -0.90
CA VAL A 137 18.83 -6.57 -1.78
C VAL A 137 17.86 -7.53 -2.48
N ILE A 138 18.34 -8.65 -3.02
CA ILE A 138 17.46 -9.64 -3.69
C ILE A 138 16.45 -10.22 -2.69
N LEU A 139 16.88 -10.55 -1.48
CA LEU A 139 16.00 -11.08 -0.43
C LEU A 139 14.95 -10.06 0.02
N ASP A 140 15.34 -8.79 0.22
CA ASP A 140 14.42 -7.69 0.53
C ASP A 140 13.34 -7.55 -0.56
N LEU A 141 13.73 -7.61 -1.84
CA LEU A 141 12.80 -7.51 -2.97
C LEU A 141 11.79 -8.66 -2.98
N LEU A 142 12.30 -9.89 -2.86
CA LEU A 142 11.45 -11.08 -2.81
C LEU A 142 10.51 -11.05 -1.61
N PHE A 143 11.00 -10.59 -0.46
CA PHE A 143 10.19 -10.48 0.74
C PHE A 143 9.04 -9.48 0.58
N VAL A 144 9.31 -8.27 0.08
CA VAL A 144 8.29 -7.26 -0.17
C VAL A 144 7.25 -7.78 -1.17
N LEU A 145 7.68 -8.37 -2.28
CA LEU A 145 6.79 -8.98 -3.27
C LEU A 145 5.93 -10.10 -2.66
N THR A 146 6.55 -10.96 -1.85
CA THR A 146 5.86 -12.06 -1.17
C THR A 146 4.81 -11.53 -0.20
N LEU A 147 5.13 -10.49 0.58
CA LEU A 147 4.17 -9.85 1.48
C LEU A 147 2.97 -9.30 0.71
N ILE A 148 3.22 -8.50 -0.33
CA ILE A 148 2.13 -7.89 -1.13
C ILE A 148 1.23 -8.99 -1.73
N ASN A 149 1.83 -10.03 -2.32
CA ASN A 149 1.07 -11.12 -2.91
C ASN A 149 0.34 -11.98 -1.87
N ALA A 150 0.95 -12.21 -0.69
CA ALA A 150 0.34 -12.97 0.40
C ALA A 150 -0.88 -12.25 0.99
N PHE A 151 -0.79 -10.94 1.24
CA PHE A 151 -1.94 -10.15 1.68
C PHE A 151 -3.07 -10.19 0.66
N ASN A 152 -2.74 -10.04 -0.63
CA ASN A 152 -3.72 -10.11 -1.69
C ASN A 152 -4.35 -11.51 -1.85
N LEU A 153 -3.63 -12.59 -1.52
CA LEU A 153 -4.17 -13.96 -1.54
C LEU A 153 -5.09 -14.24 -0.33
N ILE A 154 -4.83 -13.63 0.82
CA ILE A 154 -5.65 -13.79 2.03
C ILE A 154 -6.96 -13.00 1.90
N ASP A 155 -6.91 -11.82 1.29
CA ASP A 155 -8.11 -10.99 1.10
C ASP A 155 -8.99 -11.54 -0.04
N GLY A 156 -8.39 -11.87 -1.19
CA GLY A 156 -9.09 -12.32 -2.42
C GLY A 156 -10.02 -13.50 -2.23
#